data_AF-A0A8H6WPE3-F1
#
_entry.id   AF-A0A8H6WPE3-F1
#
_cell.length_a   1.000
_cell.length_b   1.000
_cell.length_c   1.000
_cell.angle_alpha   90.00
_cell.angle_beta   90.00
_cell.angle_gamma   90.00
#
_symmetry.space_group_name_H-M   'P 1'
#
loop_
_entity.id
_entity.type
_entity.pdbx_description
1 polymer ?
#
loop_
_entity_poly.entity_id
_entity_poly.type
_entity_poly.pdbx_seq_one_letter_code
_entity_poly.pdbx_strand_id
1 'polypeptide(L)'
;MSVAAPALPVPVPTKAIVPKKRQPCKSCHIRLAPTNYARCETCRRIARDSAVAVAPVRMPVPSVPQKRKAEDTGDDTSTKGDSALVLARLRKKLVLMSLPPTPIAYMKPTATSRTRFVGPDALYQAAKKAGIVASGAYTFSGTFALVADPKTDNERRVKLVAREIKREAALQYEIATAKTHLSSKSHQRFTMILPCTCHTHRIFSKTKSRDILSYFESKTKKNKGDAGMQVVSTTTDPGLACTGTTTISAEDDRSHPLGWLGQRVKVSIQHPAV
;
A
#
# COMPACT_ATOMS: atom_id res chain seq x y z
N MET A 1 -2.76 -29.56 -68.16
CA MET A 1 -3.64 -29.09 -67.07
C MET A 1 -2.97 -27.87 -66.44
N SER A 2 -3.39 -26.67 -66.82
CA SER A 2 -2.81 -25.41 -66.34
C SER A 2 -3.51 -25.00 -65.05
N VAL A 3 -2.77 -24.95 -63.95
CA VAL A 3 -3.29 -24.54 -62.63
C VAL A 3 -3.12 -23.03 -62.51
N ALA A 4 -4.23 -22.32 -62.37
CA ALA A 4 -4.27 -20.87 -62.25
C ALA A 4 -3.66 -20.41 -60.90
N ALA A 5 -2.79 -19.39 -60.98
CA ALA A 5 -2.13 -18.82 -59.80
C ALA A 5 -3.13 -18.00 -58.94
N PRO A 6 -3.04 -18.07 -57.60
CA PRO A 6 -3.94 -17.36 -56.70
C PRO A 6 -3.67 -15.84 -56.72
N ALA A 7 -4.74 -15.06 -56.81
CA ALA A 7 -4.70 -13.60 -56.83
C ALA A 7 -4.19 -13.04 -55.49
N LEU A 8 -3.31 -12.04 -55.58
CA LEU A 8 -2.74 -11.35 -54.43
C LEU A 8 -3.80 -10.48 -53.71
N PRO A 9 -3.76 -10.40 -52.37
CA PRO A 9 -4.72 -9.63 -51.59
C PRO A 9 -4.55 -8.12 -51.82
N VAL A 10 -5.67 -7.45 -52.08
CA VAL A 10 -5.75 -5.99 -52.27
C VAL A 10 -5.50 -5.28 -50.92
N PRO A 11 -4.62 -4.27 -50.85
CA PRO A 11 -4.36 -3.55 -49.62
C PRO A 11 -5.58 -2.75 -49.17
N VAL A 12 -5.99 -2.95 -47.91
CA VAL A 12 -7.09 -2.23 -47.27
C VAL A 12 -6.64 -0.81 -46.91
N PRO A 13 -7.41 0.25 -47.26
CA PRO A 13 -7.03 1.62 -46.94
C PRO A 13 -7.06 1.87 -45.43
N THR A 14 -5.90 2.23 -44.88
CA THR A 14 -5.73 2.66 -43.49
C THR A 14 -6.34 4.04 -43.29
N LYS A 15 -7.40 4.12 -42.46
CA LYS A 15 -8.02 5.40 -42.07
C LYS A 15 -7.00 6.26 -41.31
N ALA A 16 -6.72 7.46 -41.82
CA ALA A 16 -5.86 8.44 -41.17
C ALA A 16 -6.45 8.82 -39.79
N ILE A 17 -5.65 8.63 -38.74
CA ILE A 17 -6.02 9.00 -37.36
C ILE A 17 -5.90 10.51 -37.24
N VAL A 18 -7.03 11.20 -37.20
CA VAL A 18 -7.08 12.65 -36.96
C VAL A 18 -6.58 12.96 -35.54
N PRO A 19 -5.54 13.80 -35.36
CA PRO A 19 -5.04 14.13 -34.04
C PRO A 19 -6.11 14.91 -33.25
N LYS A 20 -6.55 14.36 -32.12
CA LYS A 20 -7.50 15.04 -31.22
C LYS A 20 -6.89 16.34 -30.71
N LYS A 21 -7.63 17.45 -30.88
CA LYS A 21 -7.25 18.78 -30.35
C LYS A 21 -7.08 18.69 -28.81
N ARG A 22 -5.95 19.19 -28.29
CA ARG A 22 -5.61 19.14 -26.86
C ARG A 22 -6.55 20.05 -26.06
N GLN A 23 -7.19 19.52 -25.02
CA GLN A 23 -8.02 20.32 -24.12
C GLN A 23 -7.20 20.85 -22.92
N PRO A 24 -7.36 22.13 -22.53
CA PRO A 24 -6.72 22.68 -21.34
C PRO A 24 -7.35 22.12 -20.05
N CYS A 25 -6.62 22.17 -18.94
CA CYS A 25 -7.17 21.79 -17.64
C CYS A 25 -8.36 22.68 -17.26
N LYS A 26 -9.50 22.10 -16.85
CA LYS A 26 -10.70 22.85 -16.45
C LYS A 26 -10.50 23.75 -15.22
N SER A 27 -9.51 23.47 -14.36
CA SER A 27 -9.32 24.19 -13.09
C SER A 27 -8.27 25.29 -13.16
N CYS A 28 -7.18 25.08 -13.91
CA CYS A 28 -6.08 26.04 -13.99
C CYS A 28 -5.77 26.51 -15.42
N HIS A 29 -6.53 26.03 -16.42
CA HIS A 29 -6.40 26.37 -17.84
C HIS A 29 -5.02 26.11 -18.50
N ILE A 30 -4.10 25.46 -17.79
CA ILE A 30 -2.79 25.05 -18.33
C ILE A 30 -2.98 23.90 -19.34
N ARG A 31 -2.25 23.96 -20.46
CA ARG A 31 -2.24 22.92 -21.50
C ARG A 31 -1.50 21.68 -20.99
N LEU A 32 -2.16 20.53 -21.03
CA LEU A 32 -1.59 19.26 -20.59
C LEU A 32 -0.65 18.65 -21.65
N ALA A 33 0.44 18.04 -21.18
CA ALA A 33 1.33 17.24 -22.02
C ALA A 33 0.61 15.97 -22.53
N PRO A 34 0.98 15.43 -23.69
CA PRO A 34 0.36 14.23 -24.27
C PRO A 34 0.89 12.97 -23.56
N THR A 35 0.50 12.76 -22.30
CA THR A 35 0.76 11.51 -21.58
C THR A 35 -0.56 10.84 -21.22
N ASN A 36 -0.55 9.50 -21.15
CA ASN A 36 -1.75 8.66 -21.04
C ASN A 36 -2.54 8.79 -19.71
N TYR A 37 -2.19 9.75 -18.85
CA TYR A 37 -2.82 9.93 -17.55
C TYR A 37 -3.25 11.39 -17.35
N ALA A 38 -4.57 11.63 -17.31
CA ALA A 38 -5.20 12.94 -17.18
C ALA A 38 -5.14 13.49 -15.74
N ARG A 39 -3.93 13.58 -15.15
CA ARG A 39 -3.68 14.38 -13.95
C ARG A 39 -2.90 15.62 -14.34
N CYS A 40 -3.47 16.78 -14.06
CA CYS A 40 -2.75 18.04 -14.19
C CYS A 40 -1.64 18.10 -13.13
N GLU A 41 -0.39 18.29 -13.55
CA GLU A 41 0.77 18.32 -12.64
C GLU A 41 0.66 19.46 -11.62
N THR A 42 0.09 20.59 -12.02
CA THR A 42 -0.02 21.78 -11.17
C THR A 42 -1.09 21.63 -10.09
N CYS A 43 -2.29 21.17 -10.43
CA CYS A 43 -3.40 21.11 -9.48
C CYS A 43 -3.70 19.71 -8.93
N ARG A 44 -3.03 18.66 -9.45
CA ARG A 44 -3.18 17.23 -9.08
C ARG A 44 -4.61 16.68 -9.13
N ARG A 45 -5.58 17.42 -9.65
CA ARG A 45 -6.96 16.96 -9.83
C ARG A 45 -7.03 16.00 -11.03
N ILE A 46 -7.72 14.88 -10.81
CA ILE A 46 -8.08 13.92 -11.86
C ILE A 46 -9.27 14.52 -12.61
N ALA A 47 -9.16 14.70 -13.92
CA ALA A 47 -10.33 15.02 -14.72
C ALA A 47 -11.29 13.81 -14.64
N ARG A 48 -12.37 13.92 -13.85
CA ARG A 48 -13.31 12.82 -13.59
C ARG A 48 -14.10 12.37 -14.84
N ASP A 49 -14.08 13.14 -15.92
CA ASP A 49 -15.02 12.96 -17.03
C ASP A 49 -14.42 12.34 -18.30
N SER A 50 -13.14 11.93 -18.30
CA SER A 50 -12.48 11.41 -19.52
C SER A 50 -12.08 9.94 -19.44
N ALA A 51 -12.76 9.14 -18.61
CA ALA A 51 -12.76 7.69 -18.75
C ALA A 51 -13.63 7.31 -19.97
N VAL A 52 -13.17 7.66 -21.17
CA VAL A 52 -13.66 7.01 -22.39
C VAL A 52 -13.28 5.55 -22.25
N ALA A 53 -14.28 4.67 -22.28
CA ALA A 53 -14.10 3.23 -22.30
C ALA A 53 -13.15 2.86 -23.45
N VAL A 54 -11.87 2.70 -23.15
CA VAL A 54 -10.90 2.11 -24.08
C VAL A 54 -11.22 0.63 -24.06
N ALA A 55 -11.96 0.16 -25.08
CA ALA A 55 -12.10 -1.26 -25.35
C ALA A 55 -10.70 -1.89 -25.36
N PRO A 56 -10.50 -3.05 -24.70
CA PRO A 56 -9.18 -3.66 -24.59
C PRO A 56 -8.66 -3.99 -25.99
N VAL A 57 -7.66 -3.23 -26.43
CA VAL A 57 -6.88 -3.59 -27.63
C VAL A 57 -6.10 -4.85 -27.27
N ARG A 58 -6.47 -5.98 -27.90
CA ARG A 58 -5.66 -7.19 -27.92
C ARG A 58 -4.31 -6.85 -28.56
N MET A 59 -3.30 -6.65 -27.72
CA MET A 59 -1.91 -6.57 -28.17
C MET A 59 -1.51 -7.94 -28.75
N PRO A 60 -0.98 -8.01 -29.98
CA PRO A 60 -0.34 -9.22 -30.46
C PRO A 60 0.90 -9.50 -29.61
N VAL A 61 1.00 -10.72 -29.11
CA VAL A 61 2.13 -11.24 -28.35
C VAL A 61 3.39 -11.14 -29.22
N PRO A 62 4.45 -10.45 -28.80
CA PRO A 62 5.72 -10.46 -29.53
C PRO A 62 6.32 -11.86 -29.46
N SER A 63 6.47 -12.47 -30.63
CA SER A 63 7.19 -13.73 -30.82
C SER A 63 8.65 -13.57 -30.40
N VAL A 64 9.05 -14.37 -29.41
CA VAL A 64 10.42 -14.51 -28.91
C VAL A 64 11.34 -14.93 -30.05
N PRO A 65 12.50 -14.27 -30.27
CA PRO A 65 13.48 -14.71 -31.25
C PRO A 65 14.21 -15.95 -30.73
N GLN A 66 13.97 -17.09 -31.39
CA GLN A 66 14.73 -18.31 -31.16
C GLN A 66 16.17 -18.12 -31.66
N LYS A 67 17.10 -18.08 -30.70
CA LYS A 67 18.54 -18.09 -30.92
C LYS A 67 18.94 -19.46 -31.45
N ARG A 68 19.39 -19.49 -32.71
CA ARG A 68 19.96 -20.65 -33.39
C ARG A 68 21.17 -21.17 -32.60
N LYS A 69 21.18 -22.46 -32.30
CA LYS A 69 22.39 -23.24 -32.05
C LYS A 69 22.48 -24.30 -33.14
N ALA A 70 23.64 -24.31 -33.80
CA ALA A 70 24.13 -25.30 -34.74
C ALA A 70 24.02 -26.71 -34.14
N GLU A 71 23.43 -27.66 -34.87
CA GLU A 71 24.13 -28.74 -35.61
C GLU A 71 25.05 -29.57 -34.70
N ASP A 72 24.57 -30.76 -34.30
CA ASP A 72 25.31 -31.99 -34.61
C ASP A 72 24.37 -33.21 -34.66
N THR A 73 24.36 -33.80 -35.84
CA THR A 73 24.09 -35.15 -36.34
C THR A 73 23.70 -36.24 -35.33
N GLY A 74 22.55 -36.87 -35.58
CA GLY A 74 22.10 -38.10 -34.92
C GLY A 74 20.88 -38.68 -35.63
N ASP A 75 21.16 -39.55 -36.59
CA ASP A 75 20.23 -40.35 -37.37
C ASP A 75 19.34 -41.20 -36.44
N ASP A 76 18.02 -41.16 -36.64
CA ASP A 76 17.15 -42.32 -36.38
C ASP A 76 15.75 -42.10 -36.93
N THR A 77 15.43 -42.92 -37.91
CA THR A 77 14.17 -43.03 -38.62
C THR A 77 13.16 -43.76 -37.74
N SER A 78 12.20 -43.06 -37.12
CA SER A 78 11.06 -43.76 -36.51
C SER A 78 9.80 -42.90 -36.37
N THR A 79 8.74 -43.36 -37.05
CA THR A 79 7.31 -43.28 -36.69
C THR A 79 6.69 -41.88 -36.41
N LYS A 80 6.47 -41.09 -37.47
CA LYS A 80 5.63 -39.88 -37.46
C LYS A 80 4.10 -40.13 -37.33
N GLY A 81 3.66 -41.36 -37.03
CA GLY A 81 2.23 -41.72 -36.97
C GLY A 81 1.54 -41.59 -35.62
N ASP A 82 2.28 -41.75 -34.50
CA ASP A 82 1.64 -42.02 -33.21
C ASP A 82 1.60 -40.84 -32.23
N SER A 83 2.32 -39.75 -32.50
CA SER A 83 2.40 -38.62 -31.56
C SER A 83 1.06 -37.87 -31.40
N ALA A 84 0.26 -37.81 -32.47
CA ALA A 84 -1.07 -37.18 -32.44
C ALA A 84 -2.06 -37.98 -31.57
N LEU A 85 -1.98 -39.31 -31.59
CA LEU A 85 -2.87 -40.18 -30.83
C LEU A 85 -2.49 -40.21 -29.34
N VAL A 86 -1.19 -40.12 -29.03
CA VAL A 86 -0.69 -39.96 -27.65
C VAL A 86 -1.11 -38.61 -27.05
N LEU A 87 -1.00 -37.51 -27.82
CA LEU A 87 -1.46 -36.19 -27.38
C LEU A 87 -2.99 -36.11 -27.22
N ALA A 88 -3.76 -36.80 -28.07
CA ALA A 88 -5.21 -36.88 -27.93
C ALA A 88 -5.64 -37.70 -26.70
N ARG A 89 -4.95 -38.80 -26.39
CA ARG A 89 -5.18 -39.58 -25.15
C ARG A 89 -4.83 -38.80 -23.89
N LEU A 90 -3.74 -38.02 -23.90
CA LEU A 90 -3.37 -37.15 -22.77
C LEU A 90 -4.40 -36.03 -22.53
N ARG A 91 -4.92 -35.42 -23.61
CA ARG A 91 -6.00 -34.41 -23.48
C ARG A 91 -7.29 -35.00 -22.91
N LYS A 92 -7.69 -36.20 -23.32
CA LYS A 92 -8.86 -36.89 -22.73
C LYS A 92 -8.67 -37.23 -21.25
N LYS A 93 -7.45 -37.57 -20.83
CA LYS A 93 -7.13 -37.88 -19.42
C LYS A 93 -7.09 -36.64 -18.52
N LEU A 94 -6.73 -35.47 -19.08
CA LEU A 94 -6.71 -34.19 -18.35
C LEU A 94 -8.10 -33.57 -18.17
N VAL A 95 -9.02 -33.77 -19.11
CA VAL A 95 -10.41 -33.27 -18.97
C VAL A 95 -11.16 -33.98 -17.83
N LEU A 96 -10.84 -35.26 -17.58
CA LEU A 96 -11.43 -36.05 -16.49
C LEU A 96 -10.92 -35.72 -15.08
N MET A 97 -9.94 -34.81 -14.93
CA MET A 97 -9.48 -34.34 -13.61
C MET A 97 -9.92 -32.92 -13.28
N SER A 98 -10.78 -32.31 -14.10
CA SER A 98 -11.48 -31.07 -13.75
C SER A 98 -12.65 -31.39 -12.81
N LEU A 99 -12.32 -31.87 -11.60
CA LEU A 99 -13.30 -31.89 -10.53
C LEU A 99 -13.82 -30.45 -10.36
N PRO A 100 -15.15 -30.23 -10.35
CA PRO A 100 -15.68 -28.91 -10.04
C PRO A 100 -15.08 -28.48 -8.70
N PRO A 101 -14.65 -27.21 -8.54
CA PRO A 101 -14.13 -26.74 -7.27
C PRO A 101 -15.14 -27.12 -6.21
N THR A 102 -14.71 -27.95 -5.25
CA THR A 102 -15.60 -28.36 -4.16
C THR A 102 -16.16 -27.08 -3.55
N PRO A 103 -17.50 -26.95 -3.42
CA PRO A 103 -18.08 -25.79 -2.79
C PRO A 103 -17.43 -25.67 -1.42
N ILE A 104 -16.64 -24.62 -1.23
CA ILE A 104 -15.94 -24.37 0.03
C ILE A 104 -17.05 -24.30 1.07
N ALA A 105 -17.11 -25.29 1.96
CA ALA A 105 -18.09 -25.34 3.02
C ALA A 105 -17.97 -24.00 3.76
N TYR A 106 -19.04 -23.21 3.73
CA TYR A 106 -19.09 -21.88 4.32
C TYR A 106 -18.93 -22.07 5.82
N MET A 107 -17.69 -22.03 6.32
CA MET A 107 -17.43 -22.11 7.75
C MET A 107 -17.99 -20.84 8.35
N LYS A 108 -19.15 -20.99 8.98
CA LYS A 108 -19.78 -19.94 9.78
C LYS A 108 -18.73 -19.51 10.81
N PRO A 109 -18.26 -18.25 10.80
CA PRO A 109 -17.17 -17.83 11.67
C PRO A 109 -17.53 -18.17 13.11
N THR A 110 -16.75 -19.06 13.71
CA THR A 110 -16.93 -19.49 15.09
C THR A 110 -16.75 -18.26 15.94
N ALA A 111 -17.85 -17.77 16.53
CA ALA A 111 -17.89 -16.61 17.40
C ALA A 111 -17.16 -16.93 18.70
N THR A 112 -15.84 -17.08 18.65
CA THR A 112 -15.02 -16.98 19.86
C THR A 112 -15.07 -15.52 20.29
N SER A 113 -15.55 -15.31 21.50
CA SER A 113 -16.10 -14.08 22.09
C SER A 113 -15.14 -12.88 22.22
N ARG A 114 -14.00 -12.87 21.52
CA ARG A 114 -12.93 -11.88 21.72
C ARG A 114 -12.56 -11.04 20.51
N THR A 115 -13.06 -11.34 19.30
CA THR A 115 -12.77 -10.53 18.11
C THR A 115 -14.05 -10.22 17.36
N ARG A 116 -14.74 -9.14 17.73
CA ARG A 116 -15.71 -8.53 16.81
C ARG A 116 -14.92 -7.97 15.63
N PHE A 117 -15.29 -8.37 14.41
CA PHE A 117 -14.79 -7.72 13.21
C PHE A 117 -15.42 -6.33 13.16
N VAL A 118 -14.60 -5.31 13.34
CA VAL A 118 -15.02 -3.92 13.32
C VAL A 118 -14.48 -3.28 12.04
N GLY A 119 -15.29 -2.48 11.37
CA GLY A 119 -14.83 -1.70 10.22
C GLY A 119 -13.70 -0.72 10.62
N PRO A 120 -12.87 -0.28 9.67
CA PRO A 120 -11.73 0.59 9.95
C PRO A 120 -12.15 1.87 10.69
N ASP A 121 -13.28 2.48 10.29
CA ASP A 121 -13.79 3.71 10.91
C ASP A 121 -14.11 3.53 12.39
N ALA A 122 -14.77 2.43 12.74
CA ALA A 122 -15.14 2.16 14.13
C ALA A 122 -13.90 1.81 14.99
N LEU A 123 -12.85 1.23 14.39
CA LEU A 123 -11.56 1.08 15.07
C LEU A 123 -10.89 2.43 15.32
N TYR A 124 -10.88 3.33 14.33
CA TYR A 124 -10.30 4.66 14.48
C TYR A 124 -11.06 5.51 15.50
N GLN A 125 -12.39 5.43 15.50
CA GLN A 125 -13.21 6.09 16.53
C GLN A 125 -12.95 5.50 17.92
N ALA A 126 -12.77 4.19 18.06
CA ALA A 126 -12.44 3.57 19.34
C ALA A 126 -11.04 3.98 19.83
N ALA A 127 -10.05 4.02 18.93
CA ALA A 127 -8.71 4.52 19.23
C ALA A 127 -8.73 6.01 19.61
N LYS A 128 -9.54 6.82 18.92
CA LYS A 128 -9.74 8.23 19.24
C LYS A 128 -10.40 8.42 20.61
N LYS A 129 -11.45 7.66 20.92
CA LYS A 129 -12.09 7.66 22.25
C LYS A 129 -11.09 7.26 23.33
N ALA A 130 -10.23 6.27 23.07
CA ALA A 130 -9.17 5.90 24.00
C ALA A 130 -8.11 7.01 24.17
N GLY A 131 -7.73 7.70 23.08
CA GLY A 131 -6.74 8.78 23.10
C GLY A 131 -7.23 10.09 23.70
N ILE A 132 -8.52 10.43 23.57
CA ILE A 132 -9.11 11.67 24.13
C ILE A 132 -9.17 11.64 25.66
N VAL A 133 -9.22 10.45 26.28
CA VAL A 133 -9.26 10.30 27.74
C VAL A 133 -7.88 10.52 28.39
N ALA A 134 -6.82 10.81 27.63
CA ALA A 134 -5.44 10.76 28.09
C ALA A 134 -5.01 11.91 29.03
N SER A 135 -5.40 11.76 30.29
CA SER A 135 -4.58 12.08 31.48
C SER A 135 -4.38 10.85 32.38
N GLY A 136 -4.62 9.63 31.89
CA GLY A 136 -4.50 8.38 32.68
C GLY A 136 -4.00 7.17 31.89
N ALA A 137 -3.84 6.03 32.57
CA ALA A 137 -3.48 4.76 31.95
C ALA A 137 -4.58 4.30 30.99
N TYR A 138 -4.21 3.90 29.77
CA TYR A 138 -5.16 3.26 28.87
C TYR A 138 -4.51 2.15 28.06
N THR A 139 -5.31 1.11 27.80
CA THR A 139 -4.94 0.02 26.92
C THR A 139 -6.05 -0.17 25.89
N PHE A 140 -5.65 -0.24 24.63
CA PHE A 140 -6.56 -0.47 23.52
C PHE A 140 -5.97 -1.57 22.63
N SER A 141 -6.78 -2.54 22.25
CA SER A 141 -6.41 -3.55 21.26
C SER A 141 -7.58 -3.76 20.30
N GLY A 142 -7.32 -3.55 19.01
CA GLY A 142 -8.27 -3.77 17.93
C GLY A 142 -7.64 -4.58 16.82
N THR A 143 -8.45 -5.41 16.18
CA THR A 143 -8.06 -6.18 15.00
C THR A 143 -9.10 -5.94 13.92
N PHE A 144 -8.66 -5.66 12.70
CA PHE A 144 -9.55 -5.54 11.55
C PHE A 144 -8.98 -6.29 10.35
N ALA A 145 -9.88 -6.78 9.50
CA ALA A 145 -9.54 -7.48 8.29
C ALA A 145 -9.78 -6.56 7.08
N LEU A 146 -8.83 -6.56 6.15
CA LEU A 146 -8.91 -5.85 4.88
C LEU A 146 -8.80 -6.87 3.75
N VAL A 147 -9.48 -6.63 2.64
CA VAL A 147 -9.22 -7.39 1.40
C VAL A 147 -7.83 -7.03 0.90
N ALA A 148 -7.00 -8.03 0.57
CA ALA A 148 -5.64 -7.78 0.15
C ALA A 148 -5.58 -7.05 -1.19
N ASP A 149 -4.94 -5.88 -1.22
CA ASP A 149 -4.42 -5.32 -2.46
C ASP A 149 -3.03 -5.93 -2.74
N PRO A 150 -2.86 -6.77 -3.77
CA PRO A 150 -1.59 -7.44 -4.05
C PRO A 150 -0.43 -6.47 -4.36
N LYS A 151 -0.72 -5.19 -4.65
CA LYS A 151 0.31 -4.18 -4.97
C LYS A 151 0.92 -3.51 -3.75
N THR A 152 0.34 -3.73 -2.57
CA THR A 152 0.77 -3.04 -1.35
C THR A 152 1.43 -4.04 -0.43
N ASP A 153 2.71 -3.89 -0.07
CA ASP A 153 3.35 -4.80 0.87
C ASP A 153 2.89 -4.57 2.33
N ASN A 154 3.04 -5.58 3.18
CA ASN A 154 2.68 -5.49 4.60
C ASN A 154 3.39 -4.34 5.34
N GLU A 155 4.65 -4.07 5.00
CA GLU A 155 5.37 -2.89 5.51
C GLU A 155 4.67 -1.58 5.13
N ARG A 156 4.33 -1.42 3.85
CA ARG A 156 3.66 -0.22 3.34
C ARG A 156 2.30 -0.04 3.99
N ARG A 157 1.55 -1.13 4.20
CA ARG A 157 0.25 -1.10 4.89
C ARG A 157 0.38 -0.62 6.32
N VAL A 158 1.31 -1.18 7.08
CA VAL A 158 1.53 -0.77 8.48
C VAL A 158 1.90 0.72 8.57
N LYS A 159 2.72 1.23 7.63
CA LYS A 159 3.04 2.67 7.54
C LYS A 159 1.81 3.52 7.21
N LEU A 160 0.92 3.06 6.32
CA LEU A 160 -0.32 3.77 6.01
C LEU A 160 -1.25 3.83 7.22
N VAL A 161 -1.48 2.68 7.87
CA VAL A 161 -2.32 2.58 9.07
C VAL A 161 -1.78 3.44 10.20
N ALA A 162 -0.46 3.47 10.42
CA ALA A 162 0.14 4.35 11.42
C ALA A 162 -0.09 5.83 11.11
N ARG A 163 -0.02 6.25 9.84
CA ARG A 163 -0.31 7.65 9.46
C ARG A 163 -1.78 7.98 9.66
N GLU A 164 -2.69 7.06 9.35
CA GLU A 164 -4.13 7.22 9.55
C GLU A 164 -4.48 7.31 11.04
N ILE A 165 -4.00 6.37 11.85
CA ILE A 165 -4.22 6.40 13.31
C ILE A 165 -3.67 7.69 13.91
N LYS A 166 -2.45 8.11 13.52
CA LYS A 166 -1.86 9.37 14.00
C LYS A 166 -2.76 10.56 13.68
N ARG A 167 -3.34 10.60 12.49
CA ARG A 167 -4.23 11.67 12.04
C ARG A 167 -5.57 11.66 12.77
N GLU A 168 -6.22 10.50 12.84
CA GLU A 168 -7.58 10.36 13.36
C GLU A 168 -7.66 10.40 14.89
N ALA A 169 -6.72 9.72 15.57
CA ALA A 169 -6.68 9.62 17.02
C ALA A 169 -5.80 10.70 17.67
N ALA A 170 -5.20 11.60 16.87
CA ALA A 170 -4.29 12.65 17.33
C ALA A 170 -3.15 12.15 18.24
N LEU A 171 -2.70 10.91 18.02
CA LEU A 171 -1.68 10.29 18.86
C LEU A 171 -0.31 10.94 18.65
N GLN A 172 0.38 11.18 19.76
CA GLN A 172 1.71 11.76 19.76
C GLN A 172 2.75 10.64 19.71
N TYR A 173 3.18 10.28 18.51
CA TYR A 173 4.35 9.46 18.25
C TYR A 173 5.04 9.88 16.96
N GLU A 174 6.31 9.52 16.83
CA GLU A 174 7.11 9.75 15.63
C GLU A 174 7.26 8.45 14.83
N ILE A 175 6.91 8.50 13.54
CA ILE A 175 6.94 7.33 12.66
C ILE A 175 8.38 7.02 12.23
N ALA A 176 9.26 8.03 12.19
CA ALA A 176 10.67 7.86 11.82
C ALA A 176 11.46 7.08 12.87
N THR A 177 11.08 7.17 14.15
CA THR A 177 11.72 6.47 15.27
C THR A 177 11.13 5.08 15.53
N ALA A 178 10.30 4.58 14.62
CA ALA A 178 9.61 3.32 14.82
C ALA A 178 10.59 2.13 14.77
N LYS A 179 10.46 1.21 15.73
CA LYS A 179 11.16 -0.08 15.69
C LYS A 179 10.36 -1.05 14.82
N THR A 180 10.98 -1.62 13.80
CA THR A 180 10.32 -2.55 12.89
C THR A 180 10.82 -3.97 13.11
N HIS A 181 9.89 -4.92 13.15
CA HIS A 181 10.18 -6.35 13.26
C HIS A 181 9.53 -7.08 12.10
N LEU A 182 10.36 -7.73 11.28
CA LEU A 182 9.93 -8.66 10.25
C LEU A 182 9.99 -10.08 10.81
N SER A 183 8.91 -10.85 10.70
CA SER A 183 8.92 -12.23 11.16
C SER A 183 9.81 -13.09 10.25
N SER A 184 10.84 -13.69 10.85
CA SER A 184 11.90 -14.45 10.15
C SER A 184 11.41 -15.72 9.44
N LYS A 185 10.23 -16.23 9.80
CA LYS A 185 9.77 -17.54 9.32
C LYS A 185 8.78 -17.49 8.15
N SER A 186 8.29 -16.32 7.73
CA SER A 186 7.32 -16.33 6.62
C SER A 186 7.19 -15.07 5.77
N HIS A 187 7.85 -13.93 6.06
CA HIS A 187 7.53 -12.61 5.44
C HIS A 187 6.04 -12.19 5.54
N GLN A 188 5.17 -13.04 6.10
CA GLN A 188 3.73 -12.83 6.14
C GLN A 188 3.37 -11.80 7.19
N ARG A 189 4.24 -11.53 8.18
CA ARG A 189 3.97 -10.60 9.26
C ARG A 189 5.02 -9.52 9.37
N PHE A 190 4.56 -8.27 9.27
CA PHE A 190 5.34 -7.07 9.54
C PHE A 190 4.77 -6.38 10.78
N THR A 191 5.63 -6.05 11.74
CA THR A 191 5.23 -5.35 12.98
C THR A 191 6.03 -4.07 13.13
N MET A 192 5.36 -2.99 13.50
CA MET A 192 5.95 -1.69 13.78
C MET A 192 5.56 -1.24 15.18
N ILE A 193 6.55 -0.88 15.99
CA ILE A 193 6.41 -0.44 17.37
C ILE A 193 6.79 1.04 17.43
N LEU A 194 5.84 1.87 17.82
CA LEU A 194 5.96 3.33 17.88
C LEU A 194 5.99 3.76 19.36
N PRO A 195 7.10 4.34 19.86
CA PRO A 195 7.14 4.87 21.21
C PRO A 195 6.27 6.14 21.34
N CYS A 196 5.61 6.34 22.49
CA CYS A 196 4.84 7.55 22.77
C CYS A 196 5.78 8.75 22.96
N THR A 197 5.42 9.89 22.36
CA THR A 197 6.12 11.17 22.50
C THR A 197 5.29 12.21 23.27
N CYS A 198 4.23 11.75 23.93
CA CYS A 198 3.35 12.54 24.81
C CYS A 198 4.09 13.37 25.86
N HIS A 199 5.24 12.90 26.36
CA HIS A 199 6.04 13.67 27.32
C HIS A 199 6.80 14.83 26.67
N THR A 200 7.36 14.63 25.46
CA THR A 200 8.16 15.68 24.80
C THR A 200 7.29 16.84 24.34
N HIS A 201 6.08 16.58 23.83
CA HIS A 201 5.18 17.64 23.37
C HIS A 201 4.59 18.50 24.50
N ARG A 202 4.44 17.95 25.73
CA ARG A 202 3.96 18.71 26.89
C ARG A 202 4.98 19.75 27.38
N ILE A 203 6.27 19.47 27.14
CA ILE A 203 7.36 20.41 27.45
C ILE A 203 7.31 21.60 26.47
N PHE A 204 7.09 21.35 25.17
CA PHE A 204 7.03 22.40 24.16
C PHE A 204 5.76 23.26 24.17
N SER A 205 4.64 22.77 24.71
CA SER A 205 3.41 23.58 24.80
C SER A 205 3.44 24.59 25.95
N LYS A 206 4.20 24.32 27.02
CA LYS A 206 4.34 25.25 28.16
C LYS A 206 5.32 26.40 27.90
N THR A 207 6.32 26.20 27.05
CA THR A 207 7.33 27.24 26.75
C THR A 207 6.85 28.30 25.75
N LYS A 208 5.80 28.05 24.97
CA LYS A 208 5.45 28.92 23.83
C LYS A 208 4.63 30.16 24.16
N SER A 209 3.94 30.24 25.30
CA SER A 209 3.09 31.41 25.59
C SER A 209 3.77 32.50 26.41
N ARG A 210 4.82 32.19 27.18
CA ARG A 210 5.47 33.19 28.05
C ARG A 210 6.85 33.65 27.59
N ASP A 211 7.59 32.82 26.85
CA ASP A 211 8.96 33.15 26.44
C ASP A 211 9.13 33.73 25.03
N ILE A 212 8.11 33.64 24.17
CA ILE A 212 8.21 34.27 22.84
C ILE A 212 8.21 35.81 23.00
N LEU A 213 7.43 36.35 23.93
CA LEU A 213 7.40 37.80 24.19
C LEU A 213 8.68 38.29 24.90
N SER A 214 9.24 37.52 25.84
CA SER A 214 10.51 37.87 26.51
C SER A 214 11.71 37.88 25.53
N TYR A 215 11.69 37.02 24.51
CA TYR A 215 12.70 37.02 23.45
C TYR A 215 12.62 38.23 22.51
N PHE A 216 11.43 38.82 22.31
CA PHE A 216 11.29 40.06 21.54
C PHE A 216 11.55 41.32 22.40
N GLU A 217 11.20 41.31 23.68
CA GLU A 217 11.50 42.43 24.59
C GLU A 217 13.01 42.60 24.84
N SER A 218 13.78 41.51 24.86
CA SER A 218 15.24 41.55 25.04
C SER A 218 16.02 42.13 23.85
N LYS A 219 15.41 42.29 22.66
CA LYS A 219 16.10 42.85 21.48
C LYS A 219 16.12 44.38 21.40
N THR A 220 15.44 45.10 22.30
CA THR A 220 15.38 46.57 22.24
C THR A 220 16.43 47.31 23.08
N LYS A 221 17.24 46.60 23.89
CA LYS A 221 18.36 47.23 24.62
C LYS A 221 19.70 46.90 23.96
N LYS A 222 20.09 47.81 23.06
CA LYS A 222 21.38 47.83 22.36
C LYS A 222 22.52 48.22 23.32
N ASN A 223 22.93 47.29 24.19
CA ASN A 223 24.18 47.42 24.95
C ASN A 223 25.29 46.63 24.27
N LYS A 224 26.31 47.37 23.85
CA LYS A 224 27.55 46.91 23.24
C LYS A 224 28.41 46.35 24.37
N GLY A 225 28.34 45.04 24.60
CA GLY A 225 29.07 44.35 25.66
C GLY A 225 29.25 42.88 25.33
N ASP A 226 30.50 42.52 25.06
CA ASP A 226 31.03 41.18 24.85
C ASP A 226 30.84 40.33 26.12
N ALA A 227 30.00 39.29 26.08
CA ALA A 227 29.95 38.25 27.12
C ALA A 227 29.16 37.01 26.66
N GLY A 228 29.92 35.95 26.37
CA GLY A 228 29.60 34.54 26.66
C GLY A 228 28.14 34.09 26.55
N MET A 229 27.77 33.59 25.38
CA MET A 229 26.56 32.79 25.18
C MET A 229 26.69 31.48 25.96
N GLN A 230 26.34 31.49 27.24
CA GLN A 230 26.13 30.26 28.01
C GLN A 230 24.93 29.54 27.42
N VAL A 231 25.22 28.47 26.69
CA VAL A 231 24.27 27.41 26.37
C VAL A 231 23.79 26.88 27.72
N VAL A 232 22.63 27.35 28.17
CA VAL A 232 21.91 26.80 29.32
C VAL A 232 21.47 25.40 28.90
N SER A 233 22.37 24.44 29.12
CA SER A 233 22.07 23.02 29.11
C SER A 233 21.09 22.79 30.24
N THR A 234 19.79 22.87 29.94
CA THR A 234 18.76 22.38 30.84
C THR A 234 19.07 20.90 31.09
N THR A 235 19.66 20.62 32.24
CA THR A 235 19.75 19.30 32.84
C THR A 235 18.31 18.85 33.07
N THR A 236 17.71 18.27 32.04
CA THR A 236 16.47 17.52 32.16
C THR A 236 16.74 16.40 33.15
N ASP A 237 16.20 16.55 34.36
CA ASP A 237 15.99 15.40 35.23
C ASP A 237 15.43 14.25 34.38
N PRO A 238 15.95 13.01 34.49
CA PRO A 238 15.42 11.84 33.78
C PRO A 238 13.99 11.45 34.24
N GLY A 239 13.27 12.38 34.86
CA GLY A 239 11.94 12.24 35.44
C GLY A 239 10.89 11.94 34.38
N LEU A 240 10.45 10.67 34.39
CA LEU A 240 9.22 10.17 33.77
C LEU A 240 9.10 10.35 32.26
N ALA A 241 10.07 9.82 31.52
CA ALA A 241 9.87 9.52 30.10
C ALA A 241 8.67 8.56 29.96
N CYS A 242 7.68 8.94 29.14
CA CYS A 242 6.55 8.07 28.89
C CYS A 242 7.01 6.76 28.24
N THR A 243 6.68 5.62 28.85
CA THR A 243 6.99 4.28 28.35
C THR A 243 5.85 3.69 27.50
N GLY A 244 4.87 4.51 27.12
CA GLY A 244 3.76 4.11 26.26
C GLY A 244 4.25 3.68 24.87
N THR A 245 3.59 2.67 24.30
CA THR A 245 3.90 2.14 22.98
C THR A 245 2.65 1.88 22.16
N THR A 246 2.72 2.12 20.86
CA THR A 246 1.70 1.73 19.87
C THR A 246 2.31 0.68 18.95
N THR A 247 1.78 -0.54 19.01
CA THR A 247 2.19 -1.67 18.17
C THR A 247 1.17 -1.89 17.07
N ILE A 248 1.63 -1.86 15.82
CA ILE A 248 0.80 -2.13 14.64
C ILE A 248 1.43 -3.30 13.90
N SER A 249 0.67 -4.37 13.67
CA SER A 249 1.13 -5.51 12.88
C SER A 249 0.17 -5.80 11.75
N ALA A 250 0.69 -6.01 10.54
CA ALA A 250 -0.07 -6.55 9.42
C ALA A 250 0.40 -7.98 9.15
N GLU A 251 -0.56 -8.88 8.98
CA GLU A 251 -0.34 -10.25 8.54
C GLU A 251 -1.27 -10.65 7.40
N ASP A 252 -0.83 -11.54 6.51
CA ASP A 252 -1.70 -12.10 5.49
C ASP A 252 -2.72 -13.04 6.13
N ASP A 253 -4.00 -12.88 5.76
CA ASP A 253 -5.11 -13.61 6.33
C ASP A 253 -5.78 -14.48 5.26
N ARG A 254 -5.71 -15.81 5.42
CA ARG A 254 -6.35 -16.78 4.51
C ARG A 254 -7.70 -17.27 5.03
N SER A 255 -8.23 -16.68 6.11
CA SER A 255 -9.50 -17.11 6.71
C SER A 255 -10.75 -16.63 5.97
N HIS A 256 -10.60 -15.93 4.85
CA HIS A 256 -11.74 -15.43 4.07
C HIS A 256 -12.53 -16.62 3.47
N PRO A 257 -13.87 -16.69 3.65
CA PRO A 257 -14.68 -17.84 3.23
C PRO A 257 -14.69 -18.05 1.70
N LEU A 258 -14.45 -17.00 0.92
CA LEU A 258 -14.37 -17.08 -0.55
C LEU A 258 -12.96 -17.44 -1.08
N GLY A 259 -12.02 -17.79 -0.20
CA GLY A 259 -10.64 -18.13 -0.60
C GLY A 259 -9.79 -16.96 -1.10
N TRP A 260 -10.29 -15.73 -1.01
CA TRP A 260 -9.50 -14.54 -1.30
C TRP A 260 -8.43 -14.32 -0.25
N LEU A 261 -7.27 -13.87 -0.68
CA LEU A 261 -6.23 -13.43 0.25
C LEU A 261 -6.75 -12.16 0.95
N GLY A 262 -6.92 -12.23 2.25
CA GLY A 262 -7.14 -11.08 3.11
C GLY A 262 -5.84 -10.60 3.74
N GLN A 263 -5.94 -9.52 4.48
CA GLN A 263 -4.97 -9.14 5.49
C GLN A 263 -5.66 -8.87 6.80
N ARG A 264 -4.94 -9.15 7.87
CA ARG A 264 -5.31 -8.80 9.22
C ARG A 264 -4.35 -7.76 9.74
N VAL A 265 -4.91 -6.62 10.15
CA VAL A 265 -4.17 -5.56 10.81
C VAL A 265 -4.58 -5.56 12.28
N LYS A 266 -3.59 -5.71 13.16
CA LYS A 266 -3.75 -5.62 14.61
C LYS A 266 -3.10 -4.34 15.10
N VAL A 267 -3.85 -3.57 15.87
CA VAL A 267 -3.43 -2.31 16.48
C VAL A 267 -3.55 -2.48 17.99
N SER A 268 -2.46 -2.26 18.71
CA SER A 268 -2.41 -2.30 20.16
C SER A 268 -1.75 -1.02 20.67
N ILE A 269 -2.46 -0.24 21.46
CA ILE A 269 -1.96 0.97 22.11
C ILE A 269 -1.88 0.68 23.60
N GLN A 270 -0.71 0.84 24.19
CA GLN A 270 -0.49 0.70 25.62
C GLN A 270 0.12 2.00 26.13
N HIS A 271 -0.55 2.64 27.07
CA HIS A 271 -0.05 3.85 27.71
C HIS A 271 -0.22 3.72 29.23
N PRO A 272 0.86 3.70 30.02
CA PRO A 272 0.75 3.69 31.47
C PRO A 272 0.24 5.04 31.99
N ALA A 273 -0.30 5.05 33.21
CA ALA A 273 -0.58 6.30 33.90
C ALA A 273 0.77 6.94 34.23
N VAL A 274 0.94 8.21 33.83
CA VAL A 274 2.10 9.04 34.15
C VAL A 274 1.66 10.13 35.11
#